data_AF-L8LV51-F1
#
_entry.id   AF-L8LV51-F1
#
_cell.length_a   1.000
_cell.length_b   1.000
_cell.length_c   1.000
_cell.angle_alpha   90.00
_cell.angle_beta   90.00
_cell.angle_gamma   90.00
#
_symmetry.space_group_name_H-M   'P 1'
#
loop_
_entity.id
_entity.type
_entity.pdbx_description
1 polymer ?
#
loop_
_entity_poly.entity_id
_entity_poly.type
_entity_poly.pdbx_seq_one_letter_code
_entity_poly.pdbx_strand_id
1 'polypeptide(L)'
;MLNKQKFLALIIIGFLLLSVTPSIAKETTNHSTTRNETTVTRVVFTPPEEDKSPEKTGGGGSRNDLRCPQDTETHTSLTLLVPVSYFGLTVTERPFLWTYIPETSARQVVLSIREQDTKKHHSHRFFPITGESGIFGFQPSQDSPPLEIGKTYEWAMVLVCGQKPTPNDPASSAWIQRIASPQPVHQGTDLEQAAQYGEQGIWYDMLTYFIRAKQLEPDNKELMSNWVELLESTGLEMFIVKFSKN
;
A
#
# COMPACT_ATOMS: atom_id res chain seq x y z
N MET A 1 33.81 82.16 -5.59
CA MET A 1 34.86 82.41 -6.61
C MET A 1 34.65 81.37 -7.72
N LEU A 2 33.71 81.57 -8.65
CA LEU A 2 33.69 82.37 -9.89
C LEU A 2 34.68 81.92 -11.00
N ASN A 3 34.09 81.41 -12.09
CA ASN A 3 34.52 81.47 -13.52
C ASN A 3 35.79 80.73 -13.95
N LYS A 4 35.99 80.26 -15.19
CA LYS A 4 35.37 80.45 -16.54
C LYS A 4 35.89 79.25 -17.39
N GLN A 5 35.08 78.45 -18.08
CA GLN A 5 34.49 78.66 -19.42
C GLN A 5 35.43 78.36 -20.63
N LYS A 6 35.08 77.25 -21.33
CA LYS A 6 35.08 76.97 -22.78
C LYS A 6 36.40 76.87 -23.58
N PHE A 7 36.51 75.78 -24.34
CA PHE A 7 36.78 75.88 -25.78
C PHE A 7 35.97 74.83 -26.56
N LEU A 8 35.40 75.28 -27.67
CA LEU A 8 34.54 74.56 -28.59
C LEU A 8 35.33 74.39 -29.90
N ALA A 9 35.32 73.19 -30.50
CA ALA A 9 35.69 73.03 -31.91
C ALA A 9 34.91 71.85 -32.51
N LEU A 10 34.00 72.19 -33.42
CA LEU A 10 33.27 71.28 -34.30
C LEU A 10 34.22 70.66 -35.34
N ILE A 11 34.10 69.35 -35.57
CA ILE A 11 34.51 68.72 -36.82
C ILE A 11 33.31 67.89 -37.31
N ILE A 12 32.78 68.30 -38.46
CA ILE A 12 31.70 67.65 -39.20
C ILE A 12 32.36 66.63 -40.13
N ILE A 13 32.11 65.33 -39.92
CA ILE A 13 32.49 64.26 -40.87
C ILE A 13 31.22 63.51 -41.26
N GLY A 14 30.95 63.50 -42.56
CA GLY A 14 29.75 62.96 -43.17
C GLY A 14 29.60 61.45 -42.94
N PHE A 15 28.41 61.07 -42.47
CA PHE A 15 28.01 59.69 -42.29
C PHE A 15 27.44 59.15 -43.62
N LEU A 16 28.16 58.22 -44.26
CA LEU A 16 27.63 57.39 -45.33
C LEU A 16 26.52 56.49 -44.76
N LEU A 17 25.31 56.59 -45.31
CA LEU A 17 24.20 55.70 -45.04
C LEU A 17 24.44 54.35 -45.73
N LEU A 18 25.00 53.38 -45.00
CA LEU A 18 24.89 51.96 -45.33
C LEU A 18 23.61 51.44 -44.68
N SER A 19 22.57 51.22 -45.49
CA SER A 19 21.35 50.53 -45.06
C SER A 19 21.67 49.06 -44.81
N VAL A 20 21.94 48.72 -43.55
CA VAL A 20 22.05 47.32 -43.09
C VAL A 20 20.63 46.80 -42.88
N THR A 21 20.20 45.86 -43.72
CA THR A 21 18.97 45.11 -43.43
C THR A 21 19.24 44.17 -42.26
N PRO A 22 18.40 44.14 -41.21
CA PRO A 22 18.54 43.14 -40.17
C PRO A 22 18.22 41.78 -40.76
N SER A 23 19.24 40.92 -40.87
CA SER A 23 19.04 39.49 -41.11
C SER A 23 18.48 38.91 -39.81
N ILE A 24 17.19 38.59 -39.78
CA ILE A 24 16.57 37.85 -38.68
C ILE A 24 17.12 36.43 -38.78
N ALA A 25 18.20 36.15 -38.06
CA ALA A 25 18.60 34.79 -37.76
C ALA A 25 17.51 34.17 -36.89
N LYS A 26 16.77 33.19 -37.43
CA LYS A 26 15.93 32.31 -36.61
C LYS A 26 16.87 31.51 -35.72
N GLU A 27 16.96 31.88 -34.45
CA GLU A 27 17.43 30.94 -33.43
C GLU A 27 16.52 29.72 -33.50
N THR A 28 17.07 28.62 -34.01
CA THR A 28 16.51 27.31 -33.75
C THR A 28 16.85 27.03 -32.29
N THR A 29 16.02 27.56 -31.40
CA THR A 29 15.97 27.10 -30.02
C THR A 29 15.55 25.64 -30.10
N ASN A 30 16.54 24.75 -30.11
CA ASN A 30 16.35 23.36 -29.72
C ASN A 30 15.94 23.43 -28.25
N HIS A 31 14.66 23.69 -28.01
CA HIS A 31 14.02 23.38 -26.76
C HIS A 31 13.99 21.86 -26.73
N SER A 32 15.10 21.26 -26.29
CA SER A 32 15.10 19.93 -25.74
C SER A 32 14.14 19.99 -24.56
N THR A 33 12.87 19.75 -24.84
CA THR A 33 11.90 19.33 -23.84
C THR A 33 12.47 18.03 -23.32
N THR A 34 13.26 18.10 -22.26
CA THR A 34 13.49 16.99 -21.35
C THR A 34 12.10 16.60 -20.89
N ARG A 35 11.50 15.65 -21.59
CA ARG A 35 10.35 14.91 -21.11
C ARG A 35 10.90 14.26 -19.85
N ASN A 36 10.57 14.80 -18.69
CA ASN A 36 10.68 14.05 -17.45
C ASN A 36 9.91 12.75 -17.75
N GLU A 37 10.64 11.66 -17.99
CA GLU A 37 10.07 10.33 -17.92
C GLU A 37 9.62 10.21 -16.47
N THR A 38 8.34 10.53 -16.22
CA THR A 38 7.66 10.14 -14.99
C THR A 38 7.81 8.64 -14.95
N THR A 39 8.82 8.16 -14.23
CA THR A 39 9.07 6.74 -14.09
C THR A 39 7.92 6.25 -13.24
N VAL A 40 7.01 5.53 -13.87
CA VAL A 40 5.81 5.01 -13.22
C VAL A 40 6.27 4.05 -12.14
N THR A 41 6.12 4.44 -10.88
CA THR A 41 6.48 3.59 -9.75
C THR A 41 5.53 2.40 -9.72
N ARG A 42 6.03 1.23 -10.13
CA ARG A 42 5.28 -0.02 -10.16
C ARG A 42 5.55 -0.81 -8.90
N VAL A 43 4.51 -1.12 -8.13
CA VAL A 43 4.60 -2.05 -7.00
C VAL A 43 4.58 -3.48 -7.54
N VAL A 44 5.58 -4.27 -7.12
CA VAL A 44 5.70 -5.70 -7.38
C VAL A 44 6.03 -6.38 -6.06
N PHE A 45 5.51 -7.60 -5.84
CA PHE A 45 5.86 -8.40 -4.67
C PHE A 45 6.81 -9.53 -5.06
N THR A 46 7.99 -9.56 -4.44
CA THR A 46 8.95 -10.66 -4.57
C THR A 46 8.92 -11.49 -3.28
N PRO A 47 8.30 -12.68 -3.28
CA PRO A 47 8.28 -13.52 -2.09
C PRO A 47 9.70 -13.88 -1.63
N PRO A 48 9.96 -13.99 -0.31
CA PRO A 48 11.24 -14.47 0.18
C PRO A 48 11.55 -15.89 -0.32
N GLU A 49 12.82 -16.19 -0.59
CA GLU A 49 13.27 -17.47 -1.19
C GLU A 49 12.98 -18.71 -0.32
N GLU A 50 12.87 -18.54 1.00
CA GLU A 50 12.50 -19.61 1.94
C GLU A 50 10.99 -19.59 2.20
N ASP A 51 10.32 -20.72 1.92
CA ASP A 51 8.97 -20.96 2.41
C ASP A 51 9.01 -21.15 3.93
N LYS A 52 8.95 -20.03 4.67
CA LYS A 52 8.88 -20.00 6.14
C LYS A 52 7.47 -20.21 6.67
N SER A 53 6.51 -20.55 5.80
CA SER A 53 5.17 -20.92 6.23
C SER A 53 5.31 -22.09 7.19
N PRO A 54 4.78 -22.00 8.42
CA PRO A 54 4.85 -23.10 9.36
C PRO A 54 4.29 -24.36 8.71
N GLU A 55 4.99 -25.48 8.87
CA GLU A 55 4.55 -26.78 8.37
C GLU A 55 3.09 -26.96 8.77
N LYS A 56 2.21 -27.29 7.81
CA LYS A 56 0.77 -27.48 8.04
C LYS A 56 0.56 -28.62 9.03
N THR A 57 0.73 -28.34 10.31
CA THR A 57 0.32 -29.23 11.39
C THR A 57 -1.19 -29.26 11.32
N GLY A 58 -1.74 -30.40 10.90
CA GLY A 58 -3.18 -30.57 10.71
C GLY A 58 -3.95 -30.01 11.90
N GLY A 59 -4.69 -28.93 11.67
CA GLY A 59 -5.35 -28.17 12.72
C GLY A 59 -6.70 -27.66 12.24
N GLY A 60 -7.75 -28.30 12.75
CA GLY A 60 -9.13 -27.80 12.78
C GLY A 60 -9.78 -27.64 11.41
N GLY A 61 -10.59 -28.62 11.01
CA GLY A 61 -11.37 -28.56 9.77
C GLY A 61 -12.04 -27.19 9.61
N SER A 62 -11.75 -26.52 8.50
CA SER A 62 -12.56 -25.41 8.00
C SER A 62 -13.97 -25.96 7.85
N ARG A 63 -14.83 -25.67 8.83
CA ARG A 63 -16.22 -26.08 8.79
C ARG A 63 -16.89 -25.13 7.80
N ASN A 64 -17.54 -25.72 6.81
CA ASN A 64 -18.05 -25.18 5.55
C ASN A 64 -18.92 -23.90 5.59
N ASP A 65 -19.11 -23.23 6.73
CA ASP A 65 -19.88 -22.01 6.83
C ASP A 65 -18.96 -20.80 6.98
N LEU A 66 -18.51 -20.30 5.82
CA LEU A 66 -17.79 -19.04 5.67
C LEU A 66 -18.69 -17.79 5.86
N ARG A 67 -19.87 -17.95 6.48
CA ARG A 67 -20.89 -16.90 6.64
C ARG A 67 -21.64 -17.01 7.97
N CYS A 68 -22.24 -15.91 8.42
CA CYS A 68 -23.14 -15.99 9.57
C CYS A 68 -24.44 -16.73 9.19
N PRO A 69 -25.05 -17.49 10.12
CA PRO A 69 -26.28 -18.25 9.83
C PRO A 69 -27.47 -17.41 9.36
N GLN A 70 -27.45 -16.10 9.63
CA GLN A 70 -28.51 -15.16 9.23
C GLN A 70 -28.29 -14.57 7.83
N ASP A 71 -27.12 -14.80 7.21
CA ASP A 71 -26.75 -14.21 5.93
C ASP A 71 -27.26 -15.08 4.78
N THR A 72 -27.99 -14.48 3.84
CA THR A 72 -28.62 -15.19 2.70
C THR A 72 -27.77 -15.22 1.45
N GLU A 73 -26.78 -14.34 1.32
CA GLU A 73 -25.90 -14.30 0.14
C GLU A 73 -24.78 -15.33 0.24
N THR A 74 -24.52 -16.04 -0.87
CA THR A 74 -23.68 -17.26 -0.86
C THR A 74 -22.34 -17.11 -1.56
N HIS A 75 -22.10 -16.01 -2.26
CA HIS A 75 -20.98 -15.90 -3.19
C HIS A 75 -19.71 -15.28 -2.61
N THR A 76 -19.72 -14.84 -1.35
CA THR A 76 -18.56 -14.17 -0.77
C THR A 76 -18.31 -14.50 0.69
N SER A 77 -17.04 -14.72 1.04
CA SER A 77 -16.55 -15.05 2.37
C SER A 77 -15.65 -13.96 2.95
N LEU A 78 -15.45 -14.00 4.27
CA LEU A 78 -14.38 -13.28 4.96
C LEU A 78 -13.02 -13.71 4.41
N THR A 79 -12.26 -12.79 3.83
CA THR A 79 -10.99 -13.14 3.16
C THR A 79 -9.87 -12.19 3.55
N LEU A 80 -8.73 -12.76 3.92
CA LEU A 80 -7.53 -11.99 4.30
C LEU A 80 -6.78 -11.57 3.03
N LEU A 81 -6.24 -10.34 3.00
CA LEU A 81 -5.38 -9.88 1.91
C LEU A 81 -3.93 -10.27 2.22
N VAL A 82 -3.60 -11.53 1.95
CA VAL A 82 -2.29 -12.15 2.20
C VAL A 82 -1.78 -12.87 0.96
N PRO A 83 -0.48 -13.17 0.83
CA PRO A 83 0.02 -13.96 -0.29
C PRO A 83 -0.63 -15.35 -0.33
N VAL A 84 -0.57 -16.03 -1.48
CA VAL A 84 -1.09 -17.41 -1.66
C VAL A 84 -0.56 -18.43 -0.63
N SER A 85 0.62 -18.19 -0.06
CA SER A 85 1.22 -19.03 0.99
C SER A 85 0.54 -18.88 2.35
N TYR A 86 -0.32 -17.86 2.54
CA TYR A 86 -0.86 -17.42 3.81
C TYR A 86 0.22 -17.01 4.82
N PHE A 87 1.42 -16.67 4.36
CA PHE A 87 2.54 -16.21 5.17
C PHE A 87 3.08 -14.90 4.61
N GLY A 88 3.38 -13.94 5.48
CA GLY A 88 3.98 -12.66 5.09
C GLY A 88 4.92 -12.10 6.14
N LEU A 89 5.77 -11.16 5.71
CA LEU A 89 6.73 -10.47 6.56
C LEU A 89 6.26 -9.05 6.89
N THR A 90 6.64 -8.58 8.07
CA THR A 90 6.48 -7.18 8.47
C THR A 90 7.72 -6.65 9.17
N VAL A 91 7.97 -5.34 9.07
CA VAL A 91 8.94 -4.63 9.94
C VAL A 91 8.24 -3.84 11.05
N THR A 92 6.94 -3.60 10.90
CA THR A 92 6.12 -2.81 11.82
C THR A 92 5.74 -3.61 13.08
N GLU A 93 5.79 -2.94 14.24
CA GLU A 93 5.48 -3.53 15.56
C GLU A 93 4.03 -3.97 15.73
N ARG A 94 3.11 -3.21 15.11
CA ARG A 94 1.66 -3.38 15.17
C ARG A 94 1.09 -3.10 13.78
N PRO A 95 1.30 -4.03 12.82
CA PRO A 95 0.99 -3.79 11.42
C PRO A 95 -0.53 -3.69 11.20
N PHE A 96 -0.92 -3.04 10.10
CA PHE A 96 -2.27 -3.19 9.57
C PHE A 96 -2.42 -4.58 8.94
N LEU A 97 -3.52 -5.23 9.29
CA LEU A 97 -3.94 -6.53 8.77
C LEU A 97 -5.19 -6.29 7.95
N TRP A 98 -5.02 -6.34 6.63
CA TRP A 98 -6.07 -5.98 5.67
C TRP A 98 -6.96 -7.17 5.39
N THR A 99 -8.27 -6.96 5.52
CA THR A 99 -9.27 -8.01 5.39
C THR A 99 -10.46 -7.50 4.58
N TYR A 100 -10.91 -8.32 3.65
CA TYR A 100 -12.19 -8.13 2.98
C TYR A 100 -13.30 -8.73 3.85
N ILE A 101 -14.27 -7.89 4.19
CA ILE A 101 -15.50 -8.28 4.88
C ILE A 101 -16.62 -8.31 3.83
N PRO A 102 -17.34 -9.44 3.65
CA PRO A 102 -18.53 -9.48 2.81
C PRO A 102 -19.69 -8.75 3.49
N GLU A 103 -20.77 -8.51 2.74
CA GLU A 103 -22.02 -8.10 3.37
C GLU A 103 -22.45 -9.15 4.40
N THR A 104 -22.75 -8.71 5.62
CA THR A 104 -22.99 -9.62 6.74
C THR A 104 -23.88 -9.00 7.81
N SER A 105 -24.63 -9.84 8.51
CA SER A 105 -25.39 -9.50 9.71
C SER A 105 -24.52 -9.28 10.96
N ALA A 106 -23.25 -9.70 10.93
CA ALA A 106 -22.32 -9.51 12.05
C ALA A 106 -22.16 -8.01 12.37
N ARG A 107 -22.13 -7.69 13.67
CA ARG A 107 -21.93 -6.31 14.16
C ARG A 107 -20.54 -6.07 14.71
N GLN A 108 -19.75 -7.13 14.86
CA GLN A 108 -18.39 -7.05 15.33
C GLN A 108 -17.52 -8.04 14.57
N VAL A 109 -16.24 -7.72 14.50
CA VAL A 109 -15.19 -8.65 14.08
C VAL A 109 -14.11 -8.68 15.16
N VAL A 110 -13.52 -9.85 15.38
CA VAL A 110 -12.41 -10.05 16.31
C VAL A 110 -11.13 -10.24 15.52
N LEU A 111 -10.11 -9.44 15.83
CA LEU A 111 -8.73 -9.76 15.51
C LEU A 111 -8.13 -10.52 16.70
N SER A 112 -7.64 -11.73 16.46
CA SER A 112 -6.90 -12.53 17.46
C SER A 112 -5.50 -12.81 16.94
N ILE A 113 -4.49 -12.71 17.80
CA ILE A 113 -3.08 -13.00 17.48
C ILE A 113 -2.55 -13.98 18.51
N ARG A 114 -1.84 -15.02 18.06
CA ARG A 114 -1.15 -16.00 18.89
C ARG A 114 0.27 -16.24 18.41
N GLU A 115 1.19 -16.47 19.34
CA GLU A 115 2.58 -16.81 19.02
C GLU A 115 2.68 -18.27 18.54
N GLN A 116 3.51 -18.53 17.52
CA GLN A 116 3.64 -19.86 16.93
C GLN A 116 4.18 -20.90 17.90
N ASP A 117 5.28 -20.59 18.61
CA ASP A 117 6.07 -21.57 19.36
C ASP A 117 5.39 -21.95 20.67
N THR A 118 4.87 -20.96 21.39
CA THR A 118 4.26 -21.17 22.70
C THR A 118 2.76 -21.47 22.60
N LYS A 119 2.15 -21.24 21.43
CA LYS A 119 0.69 -21.19 21.22
C LYS A 119 -0.03 -20.25 22.19
N LYS A 120 0.71 -19.35 22.87
CA LYS A 120 0.13 -18.39 23.79
C LYS A 120 -0.63 -17.35 23.01
N HIS A 121 -1.78 -16.98 23.56
CA HIS A 121 -2.51 -15.81 23.11
C HIS A 121 -1.64 -14.56 23.30
N HIS A 122 -1.42 -13.82 22.21
CA HIS A 122 -0.65 -12.58 22.20
C HIS A 122 -1.55 -11.37 22.44
N SER A 123 -2.61 -11.23 21.64
CA SER A 123 -3.56 -10.13 21.77
C SER A 123 -4.89 -10.45 21.09
N HIS A 124 -5.98 -9.87 21.56
CA HIS A 124 -7.24 -9.84 20.83
C HIS A 124 -7.87 -8.46 20.90
N ARG A 125 -8.62 -8.07 19.86
CA ARG A 125 -9.32 -6.80 19.80
C ARG A 125 -10.64 -6.95 19.04
N PHE A 126 -11.70 -6.41 19.62
CA PHE A 126 -13.01 -6.30 18.99
C PHE A 126 -13.12 -4.99 18.23
N PHE A 127 -13.69 -5.06 17.03
CA PHE A 127 -14.01 -3.91 16.21
C PHE A 127 -15.50 -3.90 15.89
N PRO A 128 -16.20 -2.78 16.09
CA PRO A 128 -17.55 -2.63 15.56
C PRO A 128 -17.49 -2.57 14.03
N ILE A 129 -18.47 -3.19 13.36
CA ILE A 129 -18.65 -3.11 11.91
C ILE A 129 -20.12 -2.81 11.60
N THR A 130 -20.36 -2.16 10.45
CA THR A 130 -21.71 -1.79 10.00
C THR A 130 -22.46 -2.95 9.34
N GLY A 131 -21.72 -3.97 8.88
CA GLY A 131 -22.21 -5.07 8.03
C GLY A 131 -22.02 -4.81 6.54
N GLU A 132 -21.46 -3.66 6.17
CA GLU A 132 -21.18 -3.29 4.78
C GLU A 132 -19.98 -4.06 4.22
N SER A 133 -20.09 -4.48 2.96
CA SER A 133 -19.00 -5.12 2.24
C SER A 133 -17.87 -4.14 1.95
N GLY A 134 -16.63 -4.53 2.22
CA GLY A 134 -15.48 -3.66 1.95
C GLY A 134 -14.15 -4.24 2.41
N ILE A 135 -13.10 -3.46 2.23
CA ILE A 135 -11.74 -3.81 2.64
C ILE A 135 -11.33 -2.87 3.75
N PHE A 136 -10.98 -3.47 4.88
CA PHE A 136 -10.75 -2.77 6.12
C PHE A 136 -9.39 -3.15 6.68
N GLY A 137 -8.70 -2.15 7.23
CA GLY A 137 -7.43 -2.33 7.90
C GLY A 137 -7.65 -2.47 9.40
N PHE A 138 -7.18 -3.58 9.98
CA PHE A 138 -7.26 -3.85 11.41
C PHE A 138 -5.88 -3.81 12.04
N GLN A 139 -5.76 -3.17 13.21
CA GLN A 139 -4.50 -3.13 13.95
C GLN A 139 -4.66 -3.62 15.38
N PRO A 140 -3.63 -4.28 15.93
CA PRO A 140 -3.53 -4.52 17.37
C PRO A 140 -3.73 -3.23 18.18
N SER A 141 -4.18 -3.36 19.44
CA SER A 141 -4.28 -2.19 20.33
C SER A 141 -2.92 -1.56 20.56
N GLN A 142 -2.85 -0.25 20.77
CA GLN A 142 -1.61 0.42 21.16
C GLN A 142 -1.08 -0.11 22.50
N ASP A 143 -1.98 -0.52 23.40
CA ASP A 143 -1.64 -1.11 24.70
C ASP A 143 -1.23 -2.59 24.61
N SER A 144 -1.39 -3.23 23.45
CA SER A 144 -0.95 -4.61 23.26
C SER A 144 0.58 -4.69 23.10
N PRO A 145 1.21 -5.78 23.56
CA PRO A 145 2.64 -5.99 23.32
C PRO A 145 2.96 -5.92 21.83
N PRO A 146 4.06 -5.26 21.43
CA PRO A 146 4.47 -5.25 20.04
C PRO A 146 4.82 -6.67 19.58
N LEU A 147 4.65 -6.96 18.29
CA LEU A 147 5.23 -8.18 17.73
C LEU A 147 6.74 -8.12 17.90
N GLU A 148 7.37 -9.18 18.38
CA GLU A 148 8.83 -9.23 18.57
C GLU A 148 9.56 -9.62 17.28
N ILE A 149 10.72 -9.01 17.03
CA ILE A 149 11.58 -9.35 15.88
C ILE A 149 12.02 -10.81 15.96
N GLY A 150 11.98 -11.51 14.82
CA GLY A 150 12.34 -12.91 14.67
C GLY A 150 11.20 -13.88 14.99
N LYS A 151 10.14 -13.42 15.66
CA LYS A 151 9.01 -14.27 16.04
C LYS A 151 7.92 -14.31 14.99
N THR A 152 7.30 -15.48 14.89
CA THR A 152 6.16 -15.75 14.01
C THR A 152 4.88 -15.88 14.83
N TYR A 153 3.81 -15.28 14.30
CA TYR A 153 2.49 -15.25 14.91
C TYR A 153 1.47 -15.72 13.89
N GLU A 154 0.42 -16.39 14.36
CA GLU A 154 -0.81 -16.54 13.58
C GLU A 154 -1.78 -15.44 14.01
N TRP A 155 -2.35 -14.75 13.04
CA TRP A 155 -3.47 -13.86 13.26
C TRP A 155 -4.73 -14.41 12.59
N ALA A 156 -5.87 -14.17 13.21
CA ALA A 156 -7.16 -14.61 12.73
C ALA A 156 -8.18 -13.47 12.82
N MET A 157 -9.03 -13.40 11.80
CA MET A 157 -10.22 -12.56 11.78
C MET A 157 -11.45 -13.45 11.95
N VAL A 158 -12.33 -13.08 12.87
CA VAL A 158 -13.54 -13.84 13.19
C VAL A 158 -14.76 -12.92 13.19
N LEU A 159 -15.75 -13.20 12.35
CA LEU A 159 -17.03 -12.48 12.37
C LEU A 159 -17.85 -12.89 13.59
N VAL A 160 -18.35 -11.94 14.38
CA VAL A 160 -19.19 -12.26 15.53
C VAL A 160 -20.65 -12.29 15.09
N CYS A 161 -21.18 -13.48 14.84
CA CYS A 161 -22.53 -13.69 14.31
C CYS A 161 -23.65 -13.59 15.37
N GLY A 162 -23.28 -13.53 16.65
CA GLY A 162 -24.20 -13.39 17.78
C GLY A 162 -23.74 -12.32 18.77
N GLN A 163 -23.99 -12.55 20.06
CA GLN A 163 -23.54 -11.62 21.12
C GLN A 163 -22.08 -11.80 21.52
N LYS A 164 -21.48 -12.95 21.21
CA LYS A 164 -20.10 -13.32 21.55
C LYS A 164 -19.55 -14.27 20.49
N PRO A 165 -18.22 -14.30 20.28
CA PRO A 165 -17.61 -15.20 19.31
C PRO A 165 -17.86 -16.66 19.67
N THR A 166 -18.13 -17.50 18.67
CA THR A 166 -18.35 -18.93 18.83
C THR A 166 -17.43 -19.76 17.92
N PRO A 167 -17.19 -21.05 18.22
CA PRO A 167 -16.40 -21.91 17.33
C PRO A 167 -17.00 -22.14 15.94
N ASN A 168 -18.28 -21.79 15.74
CA ASN A 168 -18.97 -21.91 14.45
C ASN A 168 -18.97 -20.59 13.67
N ASP A 169 -18.40 -19.53 14.24
CA ASP A 169 -18.34 -18.24 13.58
C ASP A 169 -17.32 -18.29 12.43
N PRO A 170 -17.60 -17.62 11.28
CA PRO A 170 -16.68 -17.56 10.16
C PRO A 170 -15.34 -16.97 10.57
N ALA A 171 -14.26 -17.68 10.25
CA ALA A 171 -12.91 -17.29 10.57
C ALA A 171 -11.93 -17.58 9.44
N SER A 172 -10.98 -16.69 9.27
CA SER A 172 -9.83 -16.85 8.36
C SER A 172 -8.56 -16.48 9.11
N SER A 173 -7.49 -17.27 8.95
CA SER A 173 -6.20 -17.03 9.60
C SER A 173 -5.03 -17.03 8.61
N ALA A 174 -3.96 -16.34 8.98
CA ALA A 174 -2.71 -16.28 8.25
C ALA A 174 -1.54 -16.07 9.21
N TRP A 175 -0.33 -16.25 8.68
CA TRP A 175 0.92 -16.13 9.41
C TRP A 175 1.62 -14.82 9.12
N ILE A 176 2.21 -14.25 10.16
CA ILE A 176 3.01 -13.05 10.10
C ILE A 176 4.29 -13.24 10.91
N GLN A 177 5.44 -12.92 10.30
CA GLN A 177 6.70 -12.83 11.01
C GLN A 177 7.17 -11.39 11.04
N ARG A 178 7.51 -10.88 12.22
CA ARG A 178 8.21 -9.60 12.31
C ARG A 178 9.70 -9.83 12.11
N ILE A 179 10.29 -9.10 11.19
CA ILE A 179 11.73 -9.13 10.90
C ILE A 179 12.36 -7.77 11.19
N ALA A 180 13.69 -7.74 11.34
CA ALA A 180 14.43 -6.50 11.18
C ALA A 180 14.41 -6.12 9.69
N SER A 181 14.42 -4.82 9.38
CA SER A 181 14.47 -4.34 8.00
C SER A 181 15.73 -4.89 7.31
N PRO A 182 15.61 -5.70 6.24
CA PRO A 182 16.78 -6.26 5.55
C PRO A 182 17.63 -5.15 4.91
N GLN A 183 16.96 -4.13 4.38
CA GLN A 183 17.57 -2.93 3.82
C GLN A 183 16.85 -1.68 4.35
N PRO A 184 17.51 -0.51 4.38
CA PRO A 184 16.84 0.75 4.66
C PRO A 184 15.75 1.02 3.63
N VAL A 185 14.57 1.44 4.09
CA VAL A 185 13.55 2.03 3.22
C VAL A 185 13.74 3.54 3.22
N HIS A 186 13.95 4.10 2.04
CA HIS A 186 14.08 5.54 1.87
C HIS A 186 12.70 6.20 1.98
N GLN A 187 12.68 7.37 2.63
CA GLN A 187 11.49 8.20 2.65
C GLN A 187 11.10 8.60 1.23
N GLY A 188 9.79 8.64 0.99
CA GLY A 188 9.20 8.98 -0.29
C GLY A 188 7.68 8.98 -0.18
N THR A 189 7.01 9.02 -1.32
CA THR A 189 5.57 8.81 -1.42
C THR A 189 5.17 7.44 -0.89
N ASP A 190 3.89 7.26 -0.57
CA ASP A 190 3.36 5.96 -0.15
C ASP A 190 3.56 4.90 -1.25
N LEU A 191 3.47 5.28 -2.53
CA LEU A 191 3.69 4.36 -3.65
C LEU A 191 5.16 3.91 -3.76
N GLU A 192 6.12 4.82 -3.59
CA GLU A 192 7.55 4.50 -3.56
C GLU A 192 7.93 3.61 -2.38
N GLN A 193 7.33 3.86 -1.21
CA GLN A 193 7.55 3.00 -0.04
C GLN A 193 6.92 1.61 -0.26
N ALA A 194 5.73 1.54 -0.84
CA ALA A 194 5.10 0.27 -1.22
C ALA A 194 6.00 -0.55 -2.17
N ALA A 195 6.55 0.09 -3.21
CA ALA A 195 7.47 -0.57 -4.14
C ALA A 195 8.71 -1.12 -3.43
N GLN A 196 9.36 -0.32 -2.59
CA GLN A 196 10.55 -0.75 -1.83
C GLN A 196 10.27 -1.92 -0.88
N TYR A 197 9.13 -1.93 -0.17
CA TYR A 197 8.76 -3.06 0.68
C TYR A 197 8.42 -4.31 -0.14
N GLY A 198 7.78 -4.14 -1.29
CA GLY A 198 7.42 -5.23 -2.20
C GLY A 198 8.64 -5.95 -2.77
N GLU A 199 9.65 -5.19 -3.20
CA GLU A 199 10.95 -5.72 -3.66
C GLU A 199 11.70 -6.48 -2.56
N GLN A 200 11.51 -6.09 -1.29
CA GLN A 200 12.10 -6.75 -0.14
C GLN A 200 11.26 -7.93 0.40
N GLY A 201 10.11 -8.24 -0.22
CA GLY A 201 9.22 -9.31 0.23
C GLY A 201 8.45 -9.01 1.53
N ILE A 202 8.33 -7.74 1.92
CA ILE A 202 7.67 -7.30 3.16
C ILE A 202 6.19 -6.98 2.88
N TRP A 203 5.40 -8.05 2.82
CA TRP A 203 3.99 -8.00 2.38
C TRP A 203 3.12 -7.00 3.14
N TYR A 204 3.10 -7.08 4.48
CA TYR A 204 2.11 -6.34 5.28
C TYR A 204 2.34 -4.82 5.22
N ASP A 205 3.60 -4.39 5.21
CA ASP A 205 3.99 -2.99 5.06
C ASP A 205 3.73 -2.52 3.63
N MET A 206 4.18 -3.27 2.62
CA MET A 206 3.90 -2.98 1.18
C MET A 206 2.41 -2.73 0.94
N LEU A 207 1.56 -3.67 1.35
CA LEU A 207 0.11 -3.58 1.14
C LEU A 207 -0.50 -2.35 1.83
N THR A 208 -0.04 -2.05 3.04
CA THR A 208 -0.51 -0.89 3.80
C THR A 208 -0.20 0.42 3.09
N TYR A 209 1.04 0.58 2.61
CA TYR A 209 1.46 1.77 1.88
C TYR A 209 0.73 1.90 0.55
N PHE A 210 0.55 0.78 -0.18
CA PHE A 210 -0.18 0.82 -1.44
C PHE A 210 -1.66 1.22 -1.24
N ILE A 211 -2.33 0.66 -0.24
CA ILE A 211 -3.73 1.04 0.06
C ILE A 211 -3.83 2.53 0.43
N ARG A 212 -2.86 3.08 1.18
CA ARG A 212 -2.83 4.53 1.48
C ARG A 212 -2.66 5.37 0.22
N ALA A 213 -1.74 4.99 -0.67
CA ALA A 213 -1.58 5.66 -1.96
C ALA A 213 -2.90 5.69 -2.76
N LYS A 214 -3.62 4.56 -2.80
CA LYS A 214 -4.93 4.49 -3.48
C LYS A 214 -6.00 5.37 -2.81
N GLN A 215 -5.98 5.47 -1.48
CA GLN A 215 -6.92 6.34 -0.76
C GLN A 215 -6.64 7.83 -1.00
N LEU A 216 -5.38 8.20 -1.22
CA LEU A 216 -4.99 9.58 -1.53
C LEU A 216 -5.28 9.96 -2.98
N GLU A 217 -5.18 9.01 -3.90
CA GLU A 217 -5.37 9.22 -5.35
C GLU A 217 -6.39 8.24 -5.96
N PRO A 218 -7.67 8.27 -5.55
CA PRO A 218 -8.66 7.26 -5.94
C PRO A 218 -8.97 7.24 -7.45
N ASP A 219 -8.83 8.38 -8.13
CA ASP A 219 -9.10 8.53 -9.57
C ASP A 219 -7.87 8.27 -10.47
N ASN A 220 -6.72 7.91 -9.87
CA ASN A 220 -5.49 7.66 -10.62
C ASN A 220 -5.56 6.29 -11.31
N LYS A 221 -5.81 6.30 -12.62
CA LYS A 221 -5.97 5.09 -13.44
C LYS A 221 -4.71 4.22 -13.50
N GLU A 222 -3.54 4.83 -13.44
CA GLU A 222 -2.26 4.11 -13.46
C GLU A 222 -2.04 3.35 -12.14
N LEU A 223 -2.33 4.01 -11.03
CA LEU A 223 -2.32 3.39 -9.71
C LEU A 223 -3.32 2.22 -9.62
N MET A 224 -4.52 2.39 -10.20
CA MET A 224 -5.50 1.32 -10.31
C MET A 224 -5.01 0.14 -11.16
N SER A 225 -4.33 0.41 -12.28
CA SER A 225 -3.73 -0.64 -13.10
C SER A 225 -2.68 -1.41 -12.31
N ASN A 226 -1.78 -0.69 -11.61
CA ASN A 226 -0.74 -1.33 -10.81
C ASN A 226 -1.33 -2.17 -9.66
N TRP A 227 -2.43 -1.73 -9.08
CA TRP A 227 -3.16 -2.46 -8.05
C TRP A 227 -3.70 -3.80 -8.59
N VAL A 228 -4.35 -3.77 -9.75
CA VAL A 228 -4.87 -4.98 -10.40
C VAL A 228 -3.74 -5.96 -10.69
N GLU A 229 -2.64 -5.49 -11.27
CA GLU A 229 -1.47 -6.34 -11.58
C GLU A 229 -0.86 -6.97 -10.32
N LEU A 230 -0.78 -6.23 -9.21
CA LEU A 230 -0.31 -6.78 -7.94
C LEU A 230 -1.23 -7.91 -7.47
N LEU A 231 -2.54 -7.69 -7.46
CA LEU A 231 -3.51 -8.70 -7.03
C LEU A 231 -3.47 -9.95 -7.91
N GLU A 232 -3.34 -9.81 -9.22
CA GLU A 232 -3.20 -10.95 -10.15
C GLU A 232 -1.92 -11.74 -9.87
N SER A 233 -0.79 -11.05 -9.72
CA SER A 233 0.51 -11.72 -9.48
C SER A 233 0.61 -12.43 -8.13
N THR A 234 -0.30 -12.12 -7.20
CA THR A 234 -0.28 -12.61 -5.81
C THR A 234 -1.42 -13.56 -5.49
N GLY A 235 -2.20 -14.00 -6.50
CA GLY A 235 -3.31 -14.94 -6.34
C GLY A 235 -4.52 -14.34 -5.60
N LEU A 236 -4.66 -13.02 -5.67
CA LEU A 236 -5.71 -12.22 -5.04
C LEU A 236 -6.69 -11.65 -6.09
N GLU A 237 -6.77 -12.29 -7.26
CA GLU A 237 -7.59 -11.85 -8.40
C GLU A 237 -9.07 -11.72 -8.07
N MET A 238 -9.56 -12.49 -7.09
CA MET A 238 -10.94 -12.41 -6.59
C MET A 238 -11.33 -11.03 -6.02
N PHE A 239 -10.36 -10.15 -5.77
CA PHE A 239 -10.60 -8.80 -5.29
C PHE A 239 -10.64 -7.74 -6.39
N ILE A 240 -10.16 -8.02 -7.61
CA ILE A 240 -10.07 -7.04 -8.71
C ILE A 240 -11.41 -6.35 -8.99
N VAL A 241 -12.49 -7.12 -9.07
CA VAL A 241 -13.85 -6.58 -9.33
C VAL A 241 -14.38 -5.74 -8.16
N LYS A 242 -13.93 -6.02 -6.94
CA LYS A 242 -14.41 -5.37 -5.72
C LYS A 242 -13.74 -4.01 -5.49
N PHE A 243 -12.52 -3.84 -5.97
CA PHE A 243 -11.79 -2.57 -5.93
C PHE A 243 -12.19 -1.56 -7.00
N SER A 244 -12.99 -1.95 -8.00
CA SER A 244 -13.48 -1.04 -9.03
C SER A 244 -14.73 -0.25 -8.64
N LYS A 245 -15.40 -0.62 -7.54
CA LYS A 245 -16.68 -0.01 -7.10
C LYS A 245 -16.58 0.91 -5.88
N ASN A 246 -15.39 1.06 -5.29
CA ASN A 246 -15.13 1.95 -4.15
C ASN A 246 -14.11 3.04 -4.52
#